data_AF-A0A6N7B8F6-F1
#
_entry.id   AF-A0A6N7B8F6-F1
#
_cell.length_a   1.000
_cell.length_b   1.000
_cell.length_c   1.000
_cell.angle_alpha   90.00
_cell.angle_beta   90.00
_cell.angle_gamma   90.00
#
_symmetry.space_group_name_H-M   'P 1'
#
loop_
_entity.id
_entity.type
_entity.pdbx_description
1 polymer ?
#
loop_
_entity_poly.entity_id
_entity_poly.type
_entity_poly.pdbx_seq_one_letter_code
_entity_poly.pdbx_strand_id
1 'polypeptide(L)' 'MLEERLENIETKITFQEDLIEELNKTVYQQQRKLERLEAICASLVRHIESMEQAKNEGMSANERPPHY' A
#
# COMPACT_ATOMS: atom_id res chain seq x y z
N MET A 1 -10.66 -44.36 21.57
CA MET A 1 -10.33 -44.65 20.16
C MET A 1 -11.08 -43.75 19.17
N LEU A 2 -12.40 -43.88 18.95
CA LEU A 2 -13.10 -42.98 18.01
C LEU A 2 -13.40 -41.60 18.62
N GLU A 3 -13.97 -41.56 19.84
CA GLU A 3 -14.22 -40.31 20.58
C GLU A 3 -12.95 -39.50 20.80
N GLU A 4 -11.88 -40.14 21.26
CA GLU A 4 -10.57 -39.49 21.43
C GLU A 4 -10.02 -38.90 20.13
N ARG A 5 -10.26 -39.54 18.98
CA ARG A 5 -9.88 -38.98 17.68
C ARG A 5 -10.75 -37.79 17.30
N LEU A 6 -12.04 -37.82 17.62
CA LEU A 6 -12.97 -36.71 17.38
C LEU A 6 -12.59 -35.51 18.24
N GLU A 7 -12.35 -35.69 19.54
CA GLU A 7 -11.92 -34.65 20.47
C GLU A 7 -10.60 -33.99 20.01
N ASN A 8 -9.65 -34.79 19.53
CA ASN A 8 -8.39 -34.28 18.98
C ASN A 8 -8.61 -33.44 17.70
N ILE A 9 -9.54 -33.86 16.84
CA ILE A 9 -9.90 -33.13 15.63
C ILE A 9 -10.61 -31.82 15.98
N GLU A 10 -11.57 -31.83 16.89
CA GLU A 10 -12.27 -30.62 17.36
C GLU A 10 -11.28 -29.61 17.94
N THR A 11 -10.39 -30.08 18.82
CA THR A 11 -9.31 -29.24 19.38
C THR A 11 -8.47 -28.61 18.27
N LYS A 12 -8.05 -29.40 17.27
CA LYS A 12 -7.27 -28.90 16.13
C LYS A 12 -8.04 -27.90 15.28
N ILE A 13 -9.34 -28.12 15.09
CA ILE A 13 -10.19 -27.21 14.31
C ILE A 13 -10.29 -25.86 15.03
N THR A 14 -10.57 -25.84 16.34
CA THR A 14 -10.62 -24.58 17.10
C THR A 14 -9.31 -23.79 16.99
N PHE A 15 -8.16 -24.46 17.16
CA PHE A 15 -6.87 -23.79 16.97
C PHE A 15 -6.64 -23.27 15.55
N GLN A 16 -7.14 -23.97 14.54
CA GLN A 16 -7.04 -23.52 13.15
C GLN A 16 -7.97 -22.33 12.86
N GLU A 17 -9.15 -22.29 13.45
CA GLU A 17 -10.08 -21.16 13.35
C GLU A 17 -9.45 -19.89 13.95
N ASP A 18 -8.89 -20.00 15.16
CA ASP A 18 -8.17 -18.89 15.81
C ASP A 18 -6.99 -18.39 14.96
N LEU A 19 -6.20 -19.34 14.41
CA LEU A 19 -5.07 -19.00 13.53
C LEU A 19 -5.53 -18.30 12.25
N ILE A 20 -6.63 -18.74 11.65
CA ILE A 20 -7.20 -18.10 10.46
C ILE A 20 -7.63 -16.67 10.78
N GLU A 21 -8.23 -16.43 11.95
CA GLU A 21 -8.63 -15.09 12.37
C GLU A 21 -7.42 -14.16 12.57
N GLU A 22 -6.36 -14.65 13.22
CA GLU A 22 -5.08 -13.95 13.40
C GLU A 22 -4.42 -13.60 12.05
N LEU A 23 -4.41 -14.55 11.11
CA LEU A 23 -3.88 -14.34 9.76
C LEU A 23 -4.70 -13.29 9.00
N ASN A 24 -6.03 -13.35 9.07
CA ASN A 24 -6.90 -12.35 8.45
C ASN A 24 -6.65 -10.94 9.01
N LYS A 25 -6.52 -10.80 10.33
CA LYS A 25 -6.15 -9.52 10.97
C LYS A 25 -4.81 -9.01 10.46
N THR A 26 -3.83 -9.89 10.33
CA THR A 26 -2.49 -9.55 9.84
C THR A 26 -2.53 -9.09 8.38
N VAL A 27 -3.21 -9.83 7.49
CA VAL A 27 -3.37 -9.48 6.08
C VAL A 27 -4.06 -8.11 5.94
N TYR A 28 -5.12 -7.86 6.71
CA TYR A 28 -5.80 -6.58 6.71
C TYR A 28 -4.88 -5.42 7.12
N GLN A 29 -4.09 -5.60 8.18
CA GLN A 29 -3.13 -4.59 8.61
C GLN A 29 -2.03 -4.34 7.56
N GLN A 30 -1.57 -5.39 6.87
CA GLN A 30 -0.61 -5.27 5.79
C GLN A 30 -1.20 -4.52 4.59
N GLN A 31 -2.43 -4.83 4.19
CA GLN A 31 -3.14 -4.14 3.12
C GLN A 31 -3.23 -2.62 3.39
N ARG A 32 -3.60 -2.23 4.60
CA ARG A 32 -3.64 -0.80 4.99
C ARG A 32 -2.28 -0.11 4.93
N LYS A 33 -1.19 -0.83 5.25
CA LYS A 33 0.17 -0.30 5.13
C LYS A 33 0.54 -0.12 3.66
N LEU A 34 0.17 -1.05 2.79
CA LEU A 34 0.40 -0.95 1.34
C LEU A 34 -0.35 0.24 0.75
N GLU A 35 -1.65 0.40 1.04
CA GLU A 35 -2.44 1.55 0.57
C GLU A 35 -1.80 2.90 0.98
N ARG A 36 -1.27 2.97 2.20
CA ARG A 36 -0.57 4.17 2.67
C ARG A 36 0.73 4.41 1.88
N LEU A 37 1.51 3.36 1.62
CA LEU A 37 2.74 3.47 0.84
C LEU A 37 2.44 3.86 -0.61
N GLU A 38 1.44 3.26 -1.24
CA GLU A 38 0.98 3.61 -2.59
C GLU A 38 0.56 5.07 -2.67
N ALA A 39 -0.20 5.58 -1.69
CA ALA A 39 -0.59 6.98 -1.62
C ALA A 39 0.61 7.93 -1.51
N ILE A 40 1.62 7.56 -0.71
CA ILE A 40 2.87 8.34 -0.59
C ILE A 40 3.62 8.33 -1.92
N CYS A 41 3.79 7.17 -2.55
CA CYS A 41 4.45 7.06 -3.85
C CYS A 41 3.74 7.90 -4.91
N ALA A 42 2.41 7.85 -5.00
CA ALA A 42 1.64 8.69 -5.92
C ALA A 42 1.85 10.19 -5.64
N SER A 43 1.94 10.59 -4.36
CA SER A 43 2.23 11.97 -3.99
C SER A 43 3.65 12.40 -4.39
N LEU A 44 4.64 11.51 -4.26
CA LEU A 44 6.02 11.79 -4.66
C LEU A 44 6.14 11.95 -6.18
N VAL A 45 5.48 11.08 -6.95
CA VAL A 45 5.43 11.19 -8.42
C VAL A 45 4.86 12.54 -8.84
N ARG A 46 3.69 12.91 -8.31
CA ARG A 46 3.09 14.24 -8.59
C ARG A 46 3.99 15.40 -8.21
N HIS A 47 4.73 15.28 -7.11
CA HIS A 47 5.66 16.32 -6.69
C HIS A 47 6.80 16.49 -7.69
N ILE A 48 7.40 15.39 -8.15
CA ILE A 48 8.45 15.42 -9.17
C ILE A 48 7.94 16.04 -10.47
N GLU A 49 6.76 15.62 -10.95
CA GLU A 49 6.13 16.18 -12.15
C GLU A 49 5.89 17.70 -12.01
N SER A 50 5.41 18.15 -10.84
CA SER A 50 5.19 19.58 -10.58
C SER A 50 6.49 20.39 -10.60
N MET A 51 7.61 19.81 -10.14
CA MET A 51 8.92 20.45 -10.17
C MET A 51 9.47 20.56 -11.60
N GLU A 52 9.27 19.53 -12.43
CA GLU A 52 9.65 19.57 -13.84
C GLU A 52 8.85 20.62 -14.62
N GLN A 53 7.55 20.74 -14.35
CA GLN A 53 6.70 21.77 -14.96
C GLN A 53 7.14 23.18 -14.56
N ALA A 54 7.39 23.42 -13.27
CA ALA A 54 7.89 24.71 -12.78
C ALA A 54 9.25 25.10 -13.39
N LYS A 55 10.12 24.12 -13.64
CA LYS A 55 11.40 24.34 -14.33
C LYS A 55 11.22 24.76 -15.79
N ASN A 56 10.29 24.14 -16.52
CA ASN A 56 10.01 24.48 -17.92
C ASN A 56 9.35 25.87 -18.06
N GLU A 57 8.44 26.23 -17.15
CA GLU A 57 7.83 27.58 -17.11
C GLU A 57 8.87 28.67 -16.81
N GLY A 58 9.82 28.41 -15.90
CA GLY A 58 10.94 29.31 -15.62
C GLY A 58 11.92 29.49 -16.80
N MET A 59 12.02 28.51 -17.70
CA MET A 59 12.84 28.62 -18.92
C MET A 59 12.15 29.43 -20.02
N SER A 60 10.82 29.30 -20.19
CA SER A 60 10.04 30.05 -21.19
C SER A 60 9.94 31.56 -20.86
N ALA A 61 9.99 31.93 -19.57
CA ALA A 61 10.01 33.34 -19.14
C ALA A 61 11.32 34.08 -19.48
N ASN A 62 12.37 33.36 -19.92
CA ASN A 62 13.69 33.91 -20.24
C ASN A 62 13.94 34.05 -21.75
N GLU A 63 12.92 33.84 -22.58
CA GLU A 63 13.01 34.12 -24.02
C GLU A 63 13.04 35.63 -24.27
N ARG A 64 14.17 36.11 -24.82
CA ARG A 64 14.39 37.52 -25.15
C ARG A 64 13.34 37.99 -26.18
N PRO A 65 12.67 39.15 -25.99
CA PRO A 65 11.65 39.61 -26.93
C PRO A 65 12.25 39.80 -28.34
N PRO A 66 11.50 39.49 -29.42
CA PRO A 66 11.95 39.70 -30.78
C PRO A 66 12.11 41.20 -31.04
N HIS A 67 13.34 41.62 -31.32
CA HIS A 67 13.63 42.99 -31.77
C HIS A 67 13.20 43.13 -33.24
N TYR A 68 12.19 43.98 -33.47
CA TYR A 68 11.80 44.47 -34.80
C TYR A 68 12.78 45.53 -35.30
#